data_AF-A0A1J8QIU1-F1
#
_entry.id   AF-A0A1J8QIU1-F1
#
_cell.length_a   1.000
_cell.length_b   1.000
_cell.length_c   1.000
_cell.angle_alpha   90.00
_cell.angle_beta   90.00
_cell.angle_gamma   90.00
#
_symmetry.space_group_name_H-M   'P 1'
#
loop_
_entity.id
_entity.type
_entity.pdbx_description
1 polymer ?
#
loop_
_entity_poly.entity_id
_entity_poly.type
_entity_poly.pdbx_seq_one_letter_code
_entity_poly.pdbx_strand_id
1 'polypeptide(L)'
;MSSSRSIEIIPRESADRGQADHGWLKTFHTFSFASYDDSQHGSFGSLRVLNEDRVAAGTGFGTHSHREFEIFSYVISGELEHQDSMGNTEVLSRGDVQMTSTGT
;
A
#
# COMPACT_ATOMS: atom_id res chain seq x y z
N MET A 1 -24.36 5.58 35.24
CA MET A 1 -23.37 4.48 35.18
C MET A 1 -22.81 4.47 33.77
N SER A 2 -21.56 4.89 33.58
CA SER A 2 -20.92 4.90 32.26
C SER A 2 -20.49 3.48 31.93
N SER A 3 -21.13 2.84 30.95
CA SER A 3 -20.72 1.54 30.44
C SER A 3 -19.39 1.70 29.70
N SER A 4 -18.30 1.16 30.22
CA SER A 4 -17.06 1.07 29.44
C SER A 4 -17.32 0.17 28.24
N ARG A 5 -17.26 0.71 27.03
CA ARG A 5 -17.25 -0.14 25.82
C ARG A 5 -15.95 -0.95 25.86
N SER A 6 -16.07 -2.27 25.83
CA SER A 6 -14.94 -3.16 25.57
C SER A 6 -14.45 -2.92 24.14
N ILE A 7 -13.16 -2.69 23.97
CA ILE A 7 -12.54 -2.63 22.63
C ILE A 7 -12.45 -4.06 22.11
N GLU A 8 -13.00 -4.30 20.94
CA GLU A 8 -12.80 -5.54 20.20
C GLU A 8 -11.59 -5.36 19.26
N ILE A 9 -10.63 -6.27 19.35
CA ILE A 9 -9.44 -6.30 18.50
C ILE A 9 -9.59 -7.49 17.57
N ILE A 10 -9.65 -7.22 16.26
CA ILE A 10 -9.71 -8.25 15.22
C ILE A 10 -8.32 -8.33 14.58
N PRO A 11 -7.57 -9.43 14.77
CA PRO A 11 -6.25 -9.58 14.17
C PRO A 11 -6.35 -9.79 12.66
N ARG A 12 -5.43 -9.17 11.91
CA ARG A 12 -5.17 -9.46 10.50
C ARG A 12 -3.74 -10.00 10.38
N GLU A 13 -3.62 -11.31 10.49
CA GLU A 13 -2.31 -11.97 10.53
C GLU A 13 -1.59 -11.87 9.19
N SER A 14 -0.27 -11.73 9.24
CA SER A 14 0.57 -11.55 8.04
C SER A 14 0.45 -12.73 7.06
N ALA A 15 0.31 -13.95 7.58
CA ALA A 15 0.20 -15.18 6.80
C ALA A 15 -1.12 -15.30 6.03
N ASP A 16 -2.17 -14.61 6.48
CA ASP A 16 -3.51 -14.68 5.89
C ASP A 16 -3.72 -13.61 4.81
N ARG A 17 -2.73 -12.74 4.56
CA ARG A 17 -2.76 -11.73 3.51
C ARG A 17 -2.77 -12.35 2.13
N GLY A 18 -3.41 -11.66 1.18
CA GLY A 18 -3.30 -12.00 -0.24
C GLY A 18 -1.85 -11.89 -0.69
N GLN A 19 -1.40 -12.79 -1.57
CA GLN A 19 -0.02 -12.81 -2.03
C GLN A 19 0.04 -12.96 -3.55
N ALA A 20 0.95 -12.20 -4.16
CA ALA A 20 1.33 -12.41 -5.55
C ALA A 20 2.85 -12.27 -5.72
N ASP A 21 3.41 -13.12 -6.57
CA ASP A 21 4.83 -13.10 -6.96
C ASP A 21 4.91 -12.99 -8.49
N HIS A 22 5.36 -11.84 -8.97
CA HIS A 22 5.54 -11.54 -10.38
C HIS A 22 7.02 -11.65 -10.81
N GLY A 23 7.85 -12.31 -10.01
CA GLY A 23 9.30 -12.40 -10.19
C GLY A 23 10.03 -11.13 -9.73
N TRP A 24 9.67 -9.97 -10.30
CA TRP A 24 10.25 -8.66 -9.94
C TRP A 24 9.55 -8.00 -8.75
N LEU A 25 8.27 -8.32 -8.51
CA LEU A 25 7.46 -7.80 -7.42
C LEU A 25 6.91 -8.97 -6.60
N LYS A 26 7.17 -8.95 -5.30
CA LYS A 26 6.43 -9.75 -4.31
C LYS A 26 5.59 -8.81 -3.50
N THR A 27 4.28 -9.00 -3.52
CA THR A 27 3.31 -8.11 -2.86
C THR A 27 2.42 -8.89 -1.91
N PHE A 28 2.12 -8.28 -0.77
CA PHE A 28 1.23 -8.83 0.26
C PHE A 28 0.08 -7.86 0.51
N HIS A 29 -1.14 -8.27 0.14
CA HIS A 29 -2.35 -7.47 0.19
C HIS A 29 -3.10 -7.68 1.52
N THR A 30 -3.20 -6.63 2.33
CA THR A 30 -4.01 -6.67 3.55
C THR A 30 -5.51 -6.72 3.26
N PHE A 31 -5.94 -5.95 2.25
CA PHE A 31 -7.32 -5.86 1.75
C PHE A 31 -7.43 -6.32 0.29
N SER A 32 -8.65 -6.56 -0.22
CA SER A 32 -8.90 -6.85 -1.64
C SER A 32 -8.26 -5.81 -2.56
N PHE A 33 -7.41 -6.26 -3.49
CA PHE A 33 -6.71 -5.39 -4.43
C PHE A 33 -6.23 -6.19 -5.66
N ALA A 34 -6.22 -5.55 -6.83
CA ALA A 34 -5.90 -6.17 -8.11
C ALA A 34 -6.73 -7.45 -8.34
N SER A 35 -6.10 -8.61 -8.52
CA SER A 35 -6.77 -9.91 -8.68
C SER A 35 -7.02 -10.66 -7.37
N TYR A 36 -6.54 -10.15 -6.23
CA TYR A 36 -6.83 -10.72 -4.92
C TYR A 36 -8.16 -10.16 -4.41
N ASP A 37 -9.10 -11.06 -4.10
CA ASP A 37 -10.40 -10.72 -3.54
C ASP A 37 -10.68 -11.54 -2.27
N ASP A 38 -11.06 -10.84 -1.21
CA ASP A 38 -11.53 -11.39 0.06
C ASP A 38 -12.69 -10.54 0.57
N SER A 39 -13.90 -11.10 0.52
CA SER A 39 -15.14 -10.41 0.88
C SER A 39 -15.19 -9.97 2.35
N GLN A 40 -14.37 -10.56 3.23
CA GLN A 40 -14.26 -10.17 4.64
C GLN A 40 -13.25 -9.04 4.86
N HIS A 41 -12.33 -8.83 3.91
CA HIS A 41 -11.24 -7.87 4.03
C HIS A 41 -11.23 -6.90 2.83
N GLY A 42 -12.35 -6.24 2.54
CA GLY A 42 -12.43 -5.28 1.43
C GLY A 42 -11.84 -3.89 1.74
N SER A 43 -11.93 -3.42 2.99
CA SER A 43 -11.37 -2.13 3.44
C SER A 43 -11.54 -1.94 4.96
N PHE A 44 -10.91 -0.92 5.54
CA PHE A 44 -11.14 -0.50 6.93
C PHE A 44 -11.36 1.03 7.01
N GLY A 45 -12.63 1.45 7.14
CA GLY A 45 -12.98 2.87 7.07
C GLY A 45 -12.56 3.47 5.73
N SER A 46 -11.75 4.53 5.77
CA SER A 46 -11.19 5.16 4.56
C SER A 46 -9.98 4.42 3.99
N LEU A 47 -9.35 3.53 4.75
CA LEU A 47 -8.18 2.77 4.28
C LEU A 47 -8.63 1.68 3.31
N ARG A 48 -8.33 1.85 2.02
CA ARG A 48 -8.74 0.93 0.95
C ARG A 48 -7.68 -0.10 0.61
N VAL A 49 -6.41 0.30 0.59
CA VAL A 49 -5.28 -0.55 0.20
C VAL A 49 -4.18 -0.38 1.23
N LEU A 50 -3.60 -1.50 1.64
CA LEU A 50 -2.38 -1.56 2.45
C LEU A 50 -1.56 -2.75 1.97
N ASN A 51 -0.54 -2.47 1.17
CA ASN A 51 0.34 -3.47 0.58
C ASN A 51 1.72 -3.40 1.22
N GLU A 52 2.36 -4.56 1.36
CA GLU A 52 3.80 -4.66 1.57
C GLU A 52 4.42 -5.14 0.26
N ASP A 53 5.23 -4.30 -0.37
CA ASP A 53 5.84 -4.58 -1.67
C ASP A 53 7.35 -4.74 -1.52
N ARG A 54 7.86 -5.83 -2.11
CA ARG A 54 9.29 -6.10 -2.24
C ARG A 54 9.62 -6.10 -3.73
N VAL A 55 10.29 -5.04 -4.16
CA VAL A 55 10.61 -4.76 -5.57
C VAL A 55 12.07 -5.11 -5.84
N ALA A 56 12.33 -5.81 -6.94
CA ALA A 56 13.69 -6.13 -7.36
C ALA A 56 14.43 -4.88 -7.85
N ALA A 57 15.75 -4.82 -7.58
CA ALA A 57 16.57 -3.68 -7.97
C ALA A 57 16.53 -3.41 -9.48
N GLY A 58 16.44 -2.14 -9.87
CA GLY A 58 16.36 -1.73 -11.28
C GLY A 58 15.02 -2.02 -11.96
N THR A 59 14.00 -2.44 -11.21
CA THR A 59 12.63 -2.64 -11.69
C THR A 59 11.65 -1.74 -10.94
N GLY A 60 10.42 -1.66 -11.41
CA GLY A 60 9.40 -0.84 -10.77
C GLY A 60 8.09 -0.86 -11.55
N PHE A 61 7.12 -0.14 -11.00
CA PHE A 61 5.84 0.08 -11.67
C PHE A 61 6.04 1.08 -12.80
N GLY A 62 5.61 0.73 -14.01
CA GLY A 62 5.58 1.68 -15.13
C GLY A 62 4.57 2.81 -14.87
N THR A 63 4.60 3.85 -15.69
CA THR A 63 3.64 4.96 -15.62
C THR A 63 2.20 4.45 -15.67
N HIS A 64 1.39 4.83 -14.68
CA HIS A 64 -0.03 4.52 -14.58
C HIS A 64 -0.77 5.68 -13.89
N SER A 65 -2.10 5.70 -14.01
CA SER A 65 -2.93 6.78 -13.47
C SER A 65 -3.56 6.41 -12.13
N HIS A 66 -3.76 7.44 -11.30
CA HIS A 66 -4.57 7.40 -10.09
C HIS A 66 -5.58 8.54 -10.12
N ARG A 67 -6.68 8.38 -9.37
CA ARG A 67 -7.76 9.38 -9.30
C ARG A 67 -8.46 9.30 -7.95
N GLU A 68 -8.63 10.44 -7.28
CA GLU A 68 -9.36 10.56 -5.99
C GLU A 68 -8.79 9.69 -4.84
N PHE A 69 -7.46 9.58 -4.73
CA PHE A 69 -6.80 8.88 -3.62
C PHE A 69 -5.68 9.71 -3.00
N GLU A 70 -5.49 9.49 -1.69
CA GLU A 70 -4.25 9.84 -1.00
C GLU A 70 -3.39 8.59 -0.92
N ILE A 71 -2.19 8.65 -1.49
CA ILE A 71 -1.26 7.52 -1.59
C ILE A 71 -0.04 7.84 -0.75
N PHE A 72 0.32 6.90 0.13
CA PHE A 72 1.49 6.99 0.99
C PHE A 72 2.45 5.85 0.70
N SER A 73 3.71 6.20 0.49
CA SER A 73 4.81 5.23 0.40
C SER A 73 5.72 5.39 1.61
N TYR A 74 6.03 4.29 2.29
CA TYR A 74 7.00 4.27 3.40
C TYR A 74 8.11 3.26 3.11
N VAL A 75 9.35 3.72 3.05
CA VAL A 75 10.48 2.86 2.66
C VAL A 75 11.05 2.14 3.87
N ILE A 76 10.89 0.81 3.90
CA ILE A 76 11.44 -0.05 4.96
C ILE A 76 12.93 -0.36 4.73
N SER A 77 13.34 -0.54 3.47
CA SER A 77 14.69 -0.91 3.07
C SER A 77 14.92 -0.58 1.59
N GLY A 78 16.17 -0.23 1.24
CA GLY A 78 16.53 0.17 -0.12
C GLY A 78 16.20 1.63 -0.42
N GLU A 79 16.06 1.94 -1.70
CA GLU A 79 15.68 3.24 -2.22
C GLU A 79 14.54 3.07 -3.24
N LEU A 80 13.65 4.07 -3.33
CA LEU A 80 12.53 4.13 -4.26
C LEU A 80 12.57 5.45 -5.02
N GLU A 81 12.70 5.38 -6.35
CA GLU A 81 12.51 6.54 -7.21
C GLU A 81 11.03 6.67 -7.59
N HIS A 82 10.47 7.86 -7.41
CA HIS A 82 9.12 8.21 -7.83
C HIS A 82 9.17 9.34 -8.87
N GLN A 83 8.43 9.17 -9.97
CA GLN A 83 8.25 10.18 -11.01
C GLN A 83 6.76 10.38 -11.28
N ASP A 84 6.31 11.64 -11.39
CA ASP A 84 4.90 11.97 -11.62
C ASP A 84 4.64 12.72 -12.93
N SER A 85 3.35 12.91 -13.25
CA SER A 85 2.90 13.60 -14.47
C SER A 85 3.13 15.11 -14.47
N MET A 86 3.53 15.70 -13.33
CA MET A 86 3.91 17.11 -13.23
C MET A 86 5.41 17.32 -13.48
N GLY A 87 6.17 16.24 -13.69
CA GLY A 87 7.60 16.27 -13.92
C GLY A 87 8.44 16.25 -12.65
N ASN A 88 7.84 15.94 -11.49
CA ASN A 88 8.60 15.76 -10.26
C ASN A 88 9.37 14.44 -10.30
N THR A 89 10.54 14.40 -9.67
CA THR A 89 11.33 13.19 -9.45
C THR A 89 11.92 13.23 -8.05
N GLU A 90 11.69 12.17 -7.29
CA GLU A 90 12.12 12.03 -5.89
C GLU A 90 12.79 10.67 -5.70
N VAL A 91 13.86 10.62 -4.92
CA VAL A 91 14.48 9.37 -4.47
C VAL A 91 14.31 9.28 -2.96
N LEU A 92 13.56 8.28 -2.52
CA LEU A 92 13.20 8.03 -1.13
C LEU A 92 14.12 6.97 -0.55
N SER A 93 14.71 7.24 0.60
CA SER A 93 15.55 6.32 1.36
C SER A 93 14.79 5.71 2.53
N ARG A 94 15.40 4.72 3.18
CA ARG A 94 14.84 4.09 4.38
C ARG A 94 14.37 5.12 5.41
N GLY A 95 13.10 5.00 5.82
CA GLY A 95 12.47 5.85 6.81
C GLY A 95 11.72 7.05 6.21
N ASP A 96 11.90 7.34 4.92
CA ASP A 96 11.17 8.40 4.26
C ASP A 96 9.71 8.01 4.05
N VAL A 97 8.84 9.02 4.14
CA VAL A 97 7.44 8.95 3.78
C VAL A 97 7.21 9.89 2.62
N GLN A 98 6.58 9.37 1.57
CA GLN A 98 6.13 10.14 0.42
C GLN A 98 4.61 10.12 0.36
N MET A 99 4.02 11.25 -0.04
CA MET A 99 2.58 11.41 -0.14
C MET A 99 2.22 12.01 -1.50
N THR A 100 1.32 11.36 -2.23
CA THR A 100 0.69 11.90 -3.44
C THR A 100 -0.81 12.02 -3.24
N SER A 101 -1.35 13.22 -3.46
CA SER A 101 -2.80 13.46 -3.57
C SER A 101 -3.20 13.43 -5.04
N THR A 102 -4.16 12.58 -5.43
CA THR A 102 -4.44 12.27 -6.84
C THR A 102 -5.85 12.66 -7.32
N GLY A 103 -6.57 13.56 -6.66
CA GLY A 103 -7.79 14.17 -7.22
C GLY A 103 -7.43 15.38 -8.10
N THR A 104 -8.07 15.72 -9.22
CA THR A 104 -9.34 15.32 -9.88
C THR A 104 -9.21 14.31 -11.00
#